data_AF-A0A1Q6XLJ8-F1
#
_entry.id   AF-A0A1Q6XLJ8-F1
#
_cell.length_a   1.000
_cell.length_b   1.000
_cell.length_c   1.000
_cell.angle_alpha   90.00
_cell.angle_beta   90.00
_cell.angle_gamma   90.00
#
_symmetry.space_group_name_H-M   'P 1'
#
loop_
_entity.id
_entity.type
_entity.pdbx_description
1 polymer ?
#
loop_
_entity_poly.entity_id
_entity_poly.type
_entity_poly.pdbx_seq_one_letter_code
_entity_poly.pdbx_strand_id
1 'polypeptide(L)'
;MAESVTTQKVRAGAETGSLLLEYFLKALLIAGLCELILYRLVSRLGMHLSKVAKEYVVVEYFLRGASAVGFVLMNFSAILVFLVLLVLLFYKMNGLLARPLDRIVVPMVSLLLALTAAFLLFPPRMLGSVVYNGLTVVLLWTLVVQYCRANPAPSARALALCYGAGVSSWLYYQMSTTTYGWLGIVSTPPLVHEISRLGEALMVVATVLVFAVYSGFTFRTKNRQQRRRSVQFAATWAALFLALLVMDGVLEFFDPAMARDVRQASQGIGWIFQMGMGYTFYLPFALYVAGLLFWSYTVIKQISMGRRAGYGLVLMFIAGYALQLSHLSLFVVVGLLLIVNDGRIDARESVSQLFPVGMPDRPAAAPGVS
;
A
#
# COMPACT_ATOMS: atom_id res chain seq x y z
N MET A 1 14.49 -49.11 30.56
CA MET A 1 13.81 -48.00 31.26
C MET A 1 14.27 -46.70 30.60
N ALA A 2 13.35 -46.05 29.89
CA ALA A 2 13.37 -44.69 29.34
C ALA A 2 14.62 -44.19 28.58
N GLU A 3 14.68 -44.49 27.28
CA GLU A 3 15.36 -43.60 26.31
C GLU A 3 14.58 -42.28 26.23
N SER A 4 15.19 -41.20 26.72
CA SER A 4 14.68 -39.85 26.48
C SER A 4 15.00 -39.46 25.05
N VAL A 5 14.05 -39.71 24.14
CA VAL A 5 14.03 -39.10 22.80
C VAL A 5 13.86 -37.58 22.99
N THR A 6 14.98 -36.88 23.14
CA THR A 6 15.02 -35.43 22.96
C THR A 6 14.70 -35.17 21.50
N THR A 7 13.42 -34.91 21.23
CA THR A 7 12.94 -34.34 19.97
C THR A 7 13.70 -33.04 19.74
N GLN A 8 14.76 -33.15 18.94
CA GLN A 8 15.47 -32.02 18.38
C GLN A 8 14.46 -31.31 17.48
N LYS A 9 13.73 -30.34 18.05
CA LYS A 9 12.96 -29.37 17.29
C LYS A 9 13.98 -28.62 16.43
N VAL A 10 14.17 -29.12 15.21
CA VAL A 10 14.77 -28.35 14.12
C VAL A 10 13.85 -27.14 13.95
N ARG A 11 14.15 -26.06 14.68
CA ARG A 11 13.60 -24.74 14.42
C ARG A 11 14.12 -24.40 13.02
N ALA A 12 13.31 -24.69 12.00
CA ALA A 12 13.52 -24.17 10.65
C ALA A 12 13.89 -22.68 10.82
N GLY A 13 15.12 -22.35 10.44
CA GLY A 13 15.81 -21.17 10.93
C GLY A 13 15.02 -19.90 10.66
N ALA A 14 15.13 -18.93 11.55
CA ALA A 14 14.53 -17.61 11.37
C ALA A 14 14.89 -17.00 9.99
N GLU A 15 16.02 -17.39 9.42
CA GLU A 15 16.50 -17.04 8.08
C GLU A 15 15.61 -17.59 6.94
N THR A 16 15.20 -18.86 7.00
CA THR A 16 14.33 -19.47 5.99
C THR A 16 12.94 -18.82 6.00
N GLY A 17 12.42 -18.52 7.19
CA GLY A 17 11.14 -17.81 7.35
C GLY A 17 11.19 -16.40 6.79
N SER A 18 12.31 -15.69 6.96
CA SER A 18 12.44 -14.32 6.47
C SER A 18 12.59 -14.25 4.94
N LEU A 19 13.35 -15.18 4.36
CA LEU A 19 13.45 -15.32 2.90
C LEU A 19 12.08 -15.61 2.28
N LEU A 20 11.32 -16.54 2.87
CA LEU A 20 9.94 -16.83 2.43
C LEU A 20 9.05 -15.59 2.47
N LEU A 21 9.10 -14.81 3.56
CA LEU A 21 8.35 -13.56 3.66
C LEU A 21 8.74 -12.58 2.55
N GLU A 22 10.03 -12.43 2.26
CA GLU A 22 10.51 -11.55 1.19
C GLU A 22 10.01 -12.00 -0.20
N TYR A 23 10.05 -13.31 -0.49
CA TYR A 23 9.49 -13.84 -1.75
C TYR A 23 7.98 -13.65 -1.83
N PHE A 24 7.24 -13.86 -0.74
CA PHE A 24 5.80 -13.58 -0.71
C PHE A 24 5.49 -12.11 -0.94
N LEU A 25 6.27 -11.18 -0.36
CA LEU A 25 6.11 -9.75 -0.58
C LEU A 25 6.41 -9.35 -2.03
N LYS A 26 7.47 -9.91 -2.65
CA LYS A 26 7.80 -9.67 -4.06
C LYS A 26 6.71 -10.20 -4.98
N ALA A 27 6.27 -11.44 -4.76
CA ALA A 27 5.19 -12.06 -5.53
C ALA A 27 3.90 -11.25 -5.40
N LEU A 28 3.57 -10.82 -4.19
CA LEU A 28 2.40 -9.99 -3.92
C LEU A 28 2.48 -8.64 -4.63
N LEU A 29 3.65 -8.00 -4.65
CA LEU A 29 3.85 -6.72 -5.33
C LEU A 29 3.64 -6.85 -6.83
N ILE A 30 4.23 -7.89 -7.45
CA ILE A 30 4.05 -8.16 -8.88
C ILE A 30 2.59 -8.47 -9.19
N ALA A 31 1.98 -9.36 -8.41
CA ALA A 31 0.58 -9.74 -8.59
C ALA A 31 -0.37 -8.54 -8.44
N GLY A 32 -0.16 -7.70 -7.41
CA GLY A 32 -0.96 -6.51 -7.17
C GLY A 32 -0.79 -5.43 -8.24
N LEU A 33 0.42 -5.20 -8.75
CA LEU A 33 0.63 -4.28 -9.87
C LEU A 33 -0.02 -4.78 -11.16
N CYS A 34 0.13 -6.07 -11.46
CA CYS A 34 -0.50 -6.67 -12.63
C CYS A 34 -2.03 -6.66 -12.49
N GLU A 35 -2.59 -6.89 -11.30
CA GLU A 35 -4.02 -6.75 -11.05
C GLU A 35 -4.50 -5.31 -11.27
N LEU A 36 -3.80 -4.32 -10.72
CA LEU A 36 -4.12 -2.91 -10.93
C LEU A 36 -4.20 -2.55 -12.43
N ILE A 37 -3.23 -3.03 -13.22
CA ILE A 37 -3.13 -2.76 -14.65
C ILE A 37 -4.18 -3.56 -15.44
N LEU A 38 -4.18 -4.89 -15.29
CA LEU A 38 -4.96 -5.79 -16.15
C LEU A 38 -6.43 -5.90 -15.73
N TYR A 39 -6.73 -5.74 -14.45
CA TYR A 39 -8.11 -5.76 -13.97
C TYR A 39 -8.69 -4.35 -13.97
N ARG A 40 -8.19 -3.45 -13.12
CA ARG A 40 -8.88 -2.16 -12.88
C ARG A 40 -8.74 -1.17 -14.02
N LEU A 41 -7.53 -1.02 -14.57
CA LEU A 41 -7.27 -0.09 -15.66
C LEU A 41 -7.88 -0.58 -16.97
N VAL A 42 -7.62 -1.83 -17.37
CA VAL A 42 -8.16 -2.38 -18.62
C VAL A 42 -9.69 -2.55 -18.58
N SER A 43 -10.29 -2.97 -17.45
CA SER A 43 -11.75 -3.06 -17.34
C SER A 43 -12.45 -1.72 -17.60
N ARG A 44 -11.88 -0.62 -17.09
CA ARG A 44 -12.43 0.71 -17.32
C ARG A 44 -12.18 1.23 -18.73
N LEU A 45 -11.00 0.97 -19.29
CA LEU A 45 -10.74 1.20 -20.71
C LEU A 45 -11.78 0.49 -21.57
N GLY A 46 -12.18 -0.74 -21.22
CA GLY A 46 -13.22 -1.47 -21.91
C GLY A 46 -14.60 -0.80 -21.88
N MET A 47 -14.96 -0.09 -20.80
CA MET A 47 -16.23 0.66 -20.75
C MET A 47 -16.24 1.84 -21.74
N HIS A 48 -15.11 2.54 -21.90
CA HIS A 48 -14.99 3.68 -22.81
C HIS A 48 -14.70 3.27 -24.27
N LEU A 49 -13.93 2.20 -24.46
CA LEU A 49 -13.67 1.60 -25.76
C LEU A 49 -14.79 0.66 -26.20
N SER A 50 -15.91 0.58 -25.49
CA SER A 50 -17.04 -0.30 -25.81
C SER A 50 -17.59 -0.07 -27.23
N LYS A 51 -17.48 1.15 -27.76
CA LYS A 51 -17.83 1.47 -29.16
C LYS A 51 -16.80 0.91 -30.15
N VAL A 52 -15.51 1.07 -29.86
CA VAL A 52 -14.39 0.57 -30.69
C VAL A 52 -14.30 -0.97 -30.63
N ALA A 53 -14.61 -1.56 -29.48
CA ALA A 53 -14.63 -3.01 -29.28
C ALA A 53 -15.74 -3.69 -30.09
N LYS A 54 -16.88 -3.01 -30.30
CA LYS A 54 -17.95 -3.48 -31.20
C LYS A 54 -17.54 -3.44 -32.67
N GLU A 55 -16.61 -2.56 -33.02
CA GLU A 55 -16.12 -2.37 -34.38
C GLU A 55 -14.95 -3.32 -34.69
N TYR A 56 -14.11 -3.63 -33.70
CA TYR A 56 -12.95 -4.51 -33.83
C TYR A 56 -12.99 -5.67 -32.83
N VAL A 57 -13.31 -6.86 -33.35
CA VAL A 57 -13.37 -8.13 -32.60
C VAL A 57 -12.06 -8.45 -31.85
N VAL A 58 -10.90 -8.07 -32.41
CA VAL A 58 -9.58 -8.26 -31.77
C VAL A 58 -9.48 -7.48 -30.45
N VAL A 59 -10.05 -6.27 -30.39
CA VAL A 59 -10.05 -5.42 -29.19
C VAL A 59 -10.94 -6.04 -28.12
N GLU A 60 -12.08 -6.61 -28.51
CA GLU A 60 -12.96 -7.33 -27.58
C GLU A 60 -12.25 -8.54 -26.95
N TYR A 61 -11.62 -9.39 -27.76
CA TYR A 61 -10.87 -10.55 -27.26
C TYR A 61 -9.73 -10.14 -26.33
N PHE A 62 -8.99 -9.07 -26.66
CA PHE A 62 -7.92 -8.55 -25.82
C PHE A 62 -8.46 -8.04 -24.47
N LEU A 63 -9.50 -7.20 -24.48
CA LEU A 63 -10.09 -6.67 -23.25
C LEU A 63 -10.65 -7.79 -22.35
N ARG A 64 -11.33 -8.76 -22.95
CA ARG A 64 -11.88 -9.91 -22.23
C ARG A 64 -10.77 -10.79 -21.64
N GLY A 65 -9.75 -11.12 -22.44
CA GLY A 65 -8.59 -11.90 -22.00
C GLY A 65 -7.82 -11.22 -20.87
N ALA A 66 -7.49 -9.94 -21.04
CA ALA A 66 -6.80 -9.15 -20.01
C ALA A 66 -7.60 -9.05 -18.71
N SER A 67 -8.92 -8.82 -18.79
CA SER A 67 -9.79 -8.77 -17.61
C SER A 67 -9.87 -10.12 -16.87
N ALA A 68 -9.89 -11.23 -17.60
CA ALA A 68 -9.91 -12.58 -17.02
C ALA A 68 -8.59 -12.88 -16.28
N VAL A 69 -7.45 -12.57 -16.90
CA VAL A 69 -6.13 -12.68 -16.25
C VAL A 69 -6.06 -11.77 -15.02
N GLY A 70 -6.57 -10.54 -15.13
CA GLY A 70 -6.68 -9.60 -14.02
C GLY A 70 -7.51 -10.14 -12.85
N PHE A 71 -8.64 -10.80 -13.12
CA PHE A 71 -9.48 -11.41 -12.09
C PHE A 71 -8.78 -12.58 -11.38
N VAL A 72 -8.04 -13.42 -12.10
CA VAL A 72 -7.23 -14.49 -11.49
C VAL A 72 -6.13 -13.89 -10.61
N LEU A 73 -5.45 -12.84 -11.07
CA LEU A 73 -4.44 -12.12 -10.30
C LEU A 73 -5.02 -11.48 -9.04
N MET A 74 -6.24 -10.95 -9.10
CA MET A 74 -6.95 -10.42 -7.92
C MET A 74 -7.09 -11.49 -6.84
N ASN A 75 -7.58 -12.68 -7.19
CA ASN A 75 -7.72 -13.78 -6.24
C ASN A 75 -6.37 -14.26 -5.71
N PHE A 76 -5.36 -14.38 -6.59
CA PHE A 76 -4.01 -14.77 -6.20
C PHE A 76 -3.37 -13.75 -5.22
N SER A 77 -3.52 -12.46 -5.49
CA SER A 77 -3.04 -11.40 -4.61
C SER A 77 -3.74 -11.41 -3.25
N ALA A 78 -5.05 -11.69 -3.21
CA ALA A 78 -5.80 -11.80 -1.97
C ALA A 78 -5.29 -12.96 -1.09
N ILE A 79 -5.00 -14.13 -1.69
CA ILE A 79 -4.40 -15.28 -1.00
C ILE A 79 -3.02 -14.92 -0.46
N LEU A 80 -2.17 -14.27 -1.27
CA LEU A 80 -0.83 -13.86 -0.85
C LEU A 80 -0.86 -12.89 0.32
N VAL A 81 -1.78 -11.92 0.33
CA VAL A 81 -1.93 -11.00 1.47
C VAL A 81 -2.37 -11.70 2.73
N PHE A 82 -3.30 -12.64 2.62
CA PHE A 82 -3.68 -13.49 3.74
C PHE A 82 -2.47 -14.20 4.34
N LEU A 83 -1.64 -14.81 3.49
CA LEU A 83 -0.46 -15.55 3.92
C LEU A 83 0.58 -14.63 4.55
N VAL A 84 0.85 -13.46 3.94
CA VAL A 84 1.76 -12.45 4.50
C VAL A 84 1.28 -11.97 5.87
N LEU A 85 -0.01 -11.70 6.05
CA LEU A 85 -0.57 -11.29 7.34
C LEU A 85 -0.44 -12.38 8.39
N LEU A 86 -0.69 -13.65 8.04
CA LEU A 86 -0.51 -14.78 8.96
C LEU A 86 0.95 -14.91 9.43
N VAL A 87 1.92 -14.77 8.51
CA VAL A 87 3.34 -14.78 8.86
C VAL A 87 3.71 -13.61 9.78
N LEU A 88 3.23 -12.39 9.48
CA LEU A 88 3.46 -11.21 10.33
C LEU A 88 2.82 -11.35 11.72
N LEU A 89 1.62 -11.93 11.80
CA LEU A 89 0.95 -12.23 13.07
C LEU A 89 1.74 -13.26 13.88
N PHE A 90 2.20 -14.34 13.23
CA PHE A 90 3.04 -15.35 13.88
C PHE A 90 4.31 -14.73 14.47
N TYR A 91 4.97 -13.83 13.75
CA TYR A 91 6.13 -13.11 14.27
C TYR A 91 5.81 -12.19 15.44
N LYS A 92 4.65 -11.52 15.43
CA LYS A 92 4.20 -10.69 16.56
C LYS A 92 3.83 -11.53 17.78
N MET A 93 3.14 -12.65 17.60
CA MET A 93 2.76 -13.57 18.69
C MET A 93 3.97 -14.22 19.36
N ASN A 94 5.01 -14.54 18.58
CA ASN A 94 6.27 -15.06 19.11
C ASN A 94 7.17 -13.97 19.74
N GLY A 95 6.67 -12.74 19.88
CA GLY A 95 7.40 -11.63 20.48
C GLY A 95 8.53 -11.06 19.62
N LEU A 96 8.69 -11.53 18.36
CA LEU A 96 9.79 -11.12 17.49
C LEU A 96 9.66 -9.67 17.00
N LEU A 97 8.42 -9.15 16.95
CA LEU A 97 8.08 -7.79 16.54
C LEU A 97 7.31 -7.02 17.63
N ALA A 98 7.53 -7.37 18.90
CA ALA A 98 6.75 -6.90 20.03
C ALA A 98 6.76 -5.38 20.18
N ARG A 99 5.56 -4.82 20.29
CA ARG A 99 5.28 -3.42 20.63
C ARG A 99 4.09 -3.34 21.60
N PRO A 100 3.96 -2.24 22.38
CA PRO A 100 2.95 -2.15 23.42
C PRO A 100 1.50 -2.26 22.88
N LEU A 101 1.24 -1.77 21.67
CA LEU A 101 -0.07 -1.84 21.03
C LEU A 101 -0.35 -3.18 20.31
N ASP A 102 0.60 -4.12 20.30
CA ASP A 102 0.39 -5.40 19.62
C ASP A 102 -0.70 -6.26 20.28
N ARG A 103 -0.98 -6.01 21.56
CA ARG A 103 -2.12 -6.62 22.27
C ARG A 103 -3.46 -6.29 21.63
N ILE A 104 -3.56 -5.18 20.90
CA ILE A 104 -4.77 -4.75 20.17
C ILE A 104 -4.62 -5.10 18.68
N VAL A 105 -3.44 -4.86 18.09
CA VAL A 105 -3.20 -5.10 16.65
C VAL A 105 -3.38 -6.57 16.29
N VAL A 106 -2.83 -7.51 17.07
CA VAL A 106 -2.93 -8.95 16.78
C VAL A 106 -4.38 -9.43 16.75
N PRO A 107 -5.21 -9.24 17.79
CA PRO A 107 -6.60 -9.69 17.72
C PRO A 107 -7.42 -8.97 16.65
N MET A 108 -7.16 -7.69 16.39
CA MET A 108 -7.88 -6.93 15.35
C MET A 108 -7.55 -7.43 13.94
N VAL A 109 -6.28 -7.70 13.63
CA VAL A 109 -5.89 -8.28 12.33
C VAL A 109 -6.48 -9.68 12.20
N SER A 110 -6.40 -10.51 13.24
CA SER A 110 -7.02 -11.85 13.23
C SER A 110 -8.53 -11.79 13.01
N LEU A 111 -9.22 -10.84 13.64
CA LEU A 111 -10.65 -10.63 13.45
C LEU A 111 -10.98 -10.18 12.02
N LEU A 112 -10.21 -9.27 11.44
CA LEU A 112 -10.37 -8.85 10.03
C LEU A 112 -10.13 -10.01 9.07
N LEU A 113 -9.12 -10.86 9.31
CA LEU A 113 -8.89 -12.06 8.51
C LEU A 113 -10.06 -13.04 8.63
N ALA A 114 -10.55 -13.30 9.86
CA ALA A 114 -11.71 -14.17 10.09
C ALA A 114 -12.97 -13.63 9.41
N LEU A 115 -13.24 -12.32 9.49
CA LEU A 115 -14.36 -11.69 8.79
C LEU A 115 -14.22 -11.77 7.28
N THR A 116 -13.01 -11.56 6.74
CA THR A 116 -12.76 -11.66 5.29
C THR A 116 -12.98 -13.11 4.82
N ALA A 117 -12.58 -14.11 5.60
CA ALA A 117 -12.87 -15.52 5.36
C ALA A 117 -14.37 -15.84 5.46
N ALA A 118 -15.08 -15.27 6.43
CA ALA A 118 -16.53 -15.43 6.57
C ALA A 118 -17.28 -14.80 5.39
N PHE A 119 -16.83 -13.65 4.89
CA PHE A 119 -17.44 -12.95 3.75
C PHE A 119 -17.26 -13.68 2.41
N LEU A 120 -16.30 -14.60 2.31
CA LEU A 120 -16.19 -15.51 1.17
C LEU A 120 -17.34 -16.52 1.12
N LEU A 121 -17.86 -16.94 2.29
CA LEU A 121 -18.97 -17.90 2.40
C LEU A 121 -20.33 -17.20 2.47
N PHE A 122 -20.39 -16.03 3.13
CA PHE A 122 -21.62 -15.28 3.37
C PHE A 122 -21.44 -13.84 2.91
N PRO A 123 -22.08 -13.43 1.78
CA PRO A 123 -21.95 -12.07 1.27
C PRO A 123 -22.29 -11.04 2.36
N PRO A 124 -21.40 -10.05 2.62
CA PRO A 124 -21.65 -9.06 3.66
C PRO A 124 -22.87 -8.24 3.27
N ARG A 125 -23.97 -8.39 4.03
CA ARG A 125 -25.05 -7.40 4.01
C ARG A 125 -24.51 -6.04 4.49
N MET A 126 -25.24 -4.97 4.24
CA MET A 126 -24.82 -3.58 4.54
C MET A 126 -24.20 -3.42 5.94
N LEU A 127 -24.77 -4.05 6.97
CA LEU A 127 -24.26 -4.01 8.34
C LEU A 127 -22.86 -4.66 8.48
N GLY A 128 -22.61 -5.78 7.81
CA GLY A 128 -21.31 -6.45 7.82
C GLY A 128 -20.20 -5.57 7.22
N SER A 129 -20.50 -4.82 6.16
CA SER A 129 -19.58 -3.84 5.56
C SER A 129 -19.27 -2.68 6.52
N VAL A 130 -20.29 -2.15 7.21
CA VAL A 130 -20.10 -1.08 8.20
C VAL A 130 -19.21 -1.54 9.36
N VAL A 131 -19.45 -2.74 9.91
CA VAL A 131 -18.63 -3.31 11.00
C VAL A 131 -17.19 -3.54 10.52
N TYR A 132 -17.00 -4.10 9.33
CA TYR A 132 -15.67 -4.34 8.76
C TYR A 132 -14.88 -3.04 8.55
N ASN A 133 -15.52 -2.00 8.02
CA ASN A 133 -14.90 -0.70 7.84
C ASN A 133 -14.60 -0.03 9.18
N GLY A 134 -15.48 -0.14 10.17
CA GLY A 134 -15.25 0.35 11.52
C GLY A 134 -14.03 -0.29 12.19
N LEU A 135 -13.92 -1.63 12.10
CA LEU A 135 -12.74 -2.36 12.58
C LEU A 135 -11.47 -1.93 11.85
N THR A 136 -11.56 -1.71 10.53
CA THR A 136 -10.44 -1.23 9.72
C THR A 136 -9.98 0.16 10.18
N VAL A 137 -10.90 1.08 10.48
CA VAL A 137 -10.55 2.42 11.02
C VAL A 137 -9.86 2.31 12.37
N VAL A 138 -10.38 1.49 13.28
CA VAL A 138 -9.75 1.28 14.61
C VAL A 138 -8.34 0.72 14.44
N LEU A 139 -8.17 -0.31 13.61
CA LEU A 139 -6.86 -0.88 13.35
C LEU A 139 -5.91 0.14 12.71
N LEU A 140 -6.37 0.88 11.71
CA LEU A 140 -5.60 1.93 11.04
C LEU A 140 -5.04 2.93 12.05
N TRP A 141 -5.87 3.47 12.93
CA TRP A 141 -5.44 4.44 13.94
C TRP A 141 -4.52 3.84 14.99
N THR A 142 -4.73 2.57 15.39
CA THR A 142 -3.78 1.90 16.30
C THR A 142 -2.39 1.78 15.68
N LEU A 143 -2.29 1.46 14.39
CA LEU A 143 -1.02 1.39 13.65
C LEU A 143 -0.39 2.78 13.46
N VAL A 144 -1.19 3.81 13.17
CA VAL A 144 -0.71 5.21 13.07
C VAL A 144 -0.15 5.69 14.40
N VAL A 145 -0.86 5.48 15.52
CA VAL A 145 -0.35 5.82 16.85
C VAL A 145 0.92 5.05 17.17
N GLN A 146 0.98 3.77 16.79
CA GLN A 146 2.16 2.93 16.97
C GLN A 146 3.36 3.43 16.14
N TYR A 147 3.13 3.93 14.93
CA TYR A 147 4.16 4.56 14.09
C TYR A 147 4.65 5.88 14.72
N CYS A 148 3.73 6.75 15.14
CA CYS A 148 4.05 8.04 15.74
C CYS A 148 4.82 7.93 17.07
N ARG A 149 4.53 6.88 17.85
CA ARG A 149 5.29 6.58 19.08
C ARG A 149 6.70 6.08 18.79
N ALA A 150 6.90 5.35 17.70
CA ALA A 150 8.21 4.81 17.35
C ALA A 150 9.10 5.81 16.61
N ASN A 151 8.52 6.76 15.88
CA ASN A 151 9.26 7.77 15.14
C ASN A 151 9.11 9.15 15.81
N PRO A 152 10.18 9.72 16.38
CA PRO A 152 10.12 11.04 17.03
C PRO A 152 10.09 12.20 16.02
N ALA A 153 10.50 11.98 14.77
CA ALA A 153 10.56 13.04 13.77
C ALA A 153 9.17 13.61 13.42
N PRO A 154 9.00 14.94 13.39
CA PRO A 154 7.70 15.56 13.14
C PRO A 154 7.19 15.30 11.72
N SER A 155 8.08 15.23 10.73
CA SER A 155 7.72 14.88 9.35
C SER A 155 7.19 13.45 9.22
N ALA A 156 7.77 12.51 9.95
CA ALA A 156 7.30 11.12 9.98
C ALA A 156 5.93 11.01 10.65
N ARG A 157 5.70 11.75 11.74
CA ARG A 157 4.38 11.82 12.40
C ARG A 157 3.34 12.45 11.49
N ALA A 158 3.67 13.58 10.86
CA ALA A 158 2.79 14.25 9.92
C ALA A 158 2.41 13.32 8.76
N LEU A 159 3.38 12.56 8.21
CA LEU A 159 3.12 11.56 7.18
C LEU A 159 2.05 10.55 7.62
N ALA A 160 2.25 9.91 8.77
CA ALA A 160 1.34 8.87 9.24
C ALA A 160 -0.05 9.42 9.58
N LEU A 161 -0.12 10.64 10.13
CA LEU A 161 -1.38 11.32 10.43
C LEU A 161 -2.12 11.72 9.15
N CYS A 162 -1.43 12.32 8.16
CA CYS A 162 -2.03 12.69 6.88
C CYS A 162 -2.53 11.45 6.12
N TYR A 163 -1.74 10.37 6.08
CA TYR A 163 -2.17 9.12 5.45
C TYR A 163 -3.35 8.48 6.18
N GLY A 164 -3.29 8.39 7.51
CA GLY A 164 -4.36 7.82 8.33
C GLY A 164 -5.67 8.60 8.22
N ALA A 165 -5.60 9.93 8.28
CA ALA A 165 -6.76 10.81 8.10
C ALA A 165 -7.31 10.77 6.67
N GLY A 166 -6.41 10.69 5.67
CA GLY A 166 -6.77 10.42 4.28
C GLY A 166 -7.60 9.15 4.17
N VAL A 167 -7.04 7.98 4.41
CA VAL A 167 -7.79 6.72 4.30
C VAL A 167 -9.08 6.70 5.16
N SER A 168 -9.04 7.29 6.36
CA SER A 168 -10.22 7.38 7.24
C SER A 168 -11.38 8.18 6.62
N SER A 169 -11.09 9.23 5.84
CA SER A 169 -12.13 10.03 5.19
C SER A 169 -12.89 9.25 4.10
N TRP A 170 -12.22 8.37 3.36
CA TRP A 170 -12.90 7.45 2.44
C TRP A 170 -13.72 6.40 3.19
N LEU A 171 -13.16 5.84 4.26
CA LEU A 171 -13.90 4.89 5.10
C LEU A 171 -15.13 5.56 5.73
N TYR A 172 -15.03 6.83 6.11
CA TYR A 172 -16.17 7.63 6.57
C TYR A 172 -17.21 7.80 5.47
N TYR A 173 -16.79 8.11 4.23
CA TYR A 173 -17.69 8.14 3.07
C TYR A 173 -18.45 6.83 2.92
N GLN A 174 -17.73 5.70 2.85
CA GLN A 174 -18.31 4.37 2.68
C GLN A 174 -19.24 3.98 3.83
N MET A 175 -18.84 4.21 5.08
CA MET A 175 -19.69 3.90 6.23
C MET A 175 -20.95 4.75 6.24
N SER A 176 -20.83 6.07 6.05
CA SER A 176 -21.98 6.98 6.11
C SER A 176 -22.99 6.69 5.00
N THR A 177 -22.53 6.49 3.75
CA THR A 177 -23.43 6.15 2.64
C THR A 177 -24.10 4.79 2.84
N THR A 178 -23.35 3.79 3.33
CA THR A 178 -23.91 2.46 3.60
C THR A 178 -24.91 2.49 4.75
N THR A 179 -24.64 3.24 5.81
CA THR A 179 -25.55 3.39 6.96
C THR A 179 -26.82 4.14 6.58
N TYR A 180 -26.74 5.22 5.80
CA TYR A 180 -27.92 5.95 5.32
C TYR A 180 -28.79 5.08 4.40
N GLY A 181 -28.15 4.32 3.49
CA GLY A 181 -28.84 3.34 2.65
C GLY A 181 -29.51 2.23 3.47
N TRP A 182 -28.86 1.76 4.53
CA TRP A 182 -29.44 0.78 5.45
C TRP A 182 -30.62 1.31 6.26
N LEU A 183 -30.57 2.58 6.69
CA LEU A 183 -31.65 3.25 7.41
C LEU A 183 -32.78 3.76 6.51
N GLY A 184 -32.65 3.62 5.18
CA GLY A 184 -33.65 4.11 4.21
C GLY A 184 -33.75 5.64 4.15
N ILE A 185 -32.72 6.35 4.62
CA ILE A 185 -32.71 7.82 4.64
C ILE A 185 -32.31 8.32 3.24
N VAL A 186 -33.21 9.04 2.58
CA VAL A 186 -33.03 9.54 1.20
C VAL A 186 -32.14 10.79 1.15
N SER A 187 -31.98 11.50 2.26
CA SER A 187 -31.09 12.68 2.31
C SER A 187 -29.63 12.27 2.15
N THR A 188 -28.86 13.09 1.43
CA THR A 188 -27.41 12.92 1.37
C THR A 188 -26.79 13.11 2.76
N PRO A 189 -25.88 12.23 3.20
CA PRO A 189 -25.26 12.39 4.50
C PRO A 189 -24.42 13.67 4.55
N PRO A 190 -24.50 14.46 5.63
CA PRO A 190 -23.85 15.76 5.72
C PRO A 190 -22.32 15.61 5.71
N LEU A 191 -21.63 16.59 5.11
CA LEU A 191 -20.16 16.73 5.08
C LEU A 191 -19.39 15.60 4.36
N VAL A 192 -20.06 14.57 3.84
CA VAL A 192 -19.41 13.39 3.25
C VAL A 192 -18.52 13.75 2.05
N HIS A 193 -18.98 14.65 1.19
CA HIS A 193 -18.19 15.08 0.03
C HIS A 193 -17.04 16.02 0.43
N GLU A 194 -17.23 16.90 1.40
CA GLU A 194 -16.21 17.83 1.87
C GLU A 194 -15.07 17.10 2.60
N ILE A 195 -15.42 16.15 3.47
CA ILE A 195 -14.46 15.31 4.19
C ILE A 195 -13.67 14.45 3.20
N SER A 196 -14.33 13.91 2.17
CA SER A 196 -13.63 13.14 1.13
C SER A 196 -12.66 14.01 0.31
N ARG A 197 -13.04 15.26 -0.02
CA ARG A 197 -12.15 16.24 -0.68
C ARG A 197 -10.92 16.57 0.16
N LEU A 198 -11.12 16.83 1.45
CA LEU A 198 -10.03 17.06 2.39
C LEU A 198 -9.12 15.83 2.51
N GLY A 199 -9.71 14.64 2.56
CA GLY A 199 -9.03 13.37 2.54
C GLY A 199 -8.07 13.20 1.38
N GLU A 200 -8.56 13.48 0.18
CA GLU A 200 -7.77 13.43 -1.04
C GLU A 200 -6.60 14.42 -1.01
N ALA A 201 -6.82 15.64 -0.53
CA ALA A 201 -5.75 16.62 -0.35
C ALA A 201 -4.69 16.15 0.66
N LEU A 202 -5.11 15.55 1.78
CA LEU A 202 -4.20 14.97 2.77
C LEU A 202 -3.38 13.82 2.21
N MET A 203 -3.94 13.01 1.30
CA MET A 203 -3.20 11.95 0.62
C MET A 203 -2.13 12.50 -0.32
N VAL A 204 -2.43 13.56 -1.07
CA VAL A 204 -1.41 14.26 -1.89
C VAL A 204 -0.30 14.82 -1.00
N VAL A 205 -0.65 15.47 0.12
CA VAL A 205 0.35 15.94 1.09
C VAL A 205 1.17 14.78 1.67
N ALA A 206 0.54 13.64 1.96
CA ALA A 206 1.22 12.45 2.45
C ALA A 206 2.30 11.98 1.46
N THR A 207 2.06 12.03 0.14
CA THR A 207 3.08 11.65 -0.85
C THR A 207 4.33 12.54 -0.82
N VAL A 208 4.15 13.84 -0.59
CA VAL A 208 5.25 14.80 -0.41
C VAL A 208 5.99 14.51 0.89
N LEU A 209 5.26 14.20 1.97
CA LEU A 209 5.86 13.86 3.26
C LEU A 209 6.62 12.52 3.24
N VAL A 210 6.20 11.51 2.46
CA VAL A 210 6.99 10.28 2.24
C VAL A 210 8.35 10.63 1.67
N PHE A 211 8.39 11.51 0.67
CA PHE A 211 9.66 12.01 0.13
C PHE A 211 10.48 12.77 1.17
N ALA A 212 9.83 13.59 2.00
CA ALA A 212 10.51 14.27 3.11
C ALA A 212 11.22 13.31 4.06
N VAL A 213 10.54 12.23 4.45
CA VAL A 213 10.98 11.27 5.47
C VAL A 213 12.04 10.33 4.94
N TYR A 214 11.83 9.75 3.76
CA TYR A 214 12.66 8.67 3.20
C TYR A 214 13.74 9.15 2.22
N SER A 215 13.50 10.30 1.58
CA SER A 215 14.41 10.87 0.58
C SER A 215 15.06 12.18 1.02
N GLY A 216 14.47 12.88 1.99
CA GLY A 216 15.00 14.10 2.59
C GLY A 216 14.70 15.36 1.76
N PHE A 217 13.86 16.24 2.29
CA PHE A 217 13.68 17.62 1.78
C PHE A 217 14.74 18.60 2.29
N THR A 218 15.74 18.13 3.03
CA THR A 218 16.69 19.02 3.68
C THR A 218 17.63 19.64 2.65
N PHE A 219 17.27 20.84 2.18
CA PHE A 219 18.17 21.79 1.51
C PHE A 219 19.43 22.10 2.33
N ARG A 220 19.44 21.67 3.60
CA ARG A 220 20.47 21.84 4.62
C ARG A 220 21.19 20.53 4.99
N THR A 221 21.21 19.49 4.14
CA THR A 221 22.08 18.32 4.36
C THR A 221 23.52 18.62 3.91
N LYS A 222 24.53 18.03 4.59
CA LYS A 222 25.94 18.08 4.17
C LYS A 222 26.21 17.24 2.91
N ASN A 223 25.31 16.33 2.53
CA ASN A 223 25.49 15.45 1.38
C ASN A 223 25.11 16.14 0.06
N ARG A 224 26.14 16.59 -0.68
CA ARG A 224 26.00 17.38 -1.92
C ARG A 224 25.21 16.65 -3.01
N GLN A 225 25.29 15.32 -3.07
CA GLN A 225 24.62 14.51 -4.10
C GLN A 225 23.11 14.37 -3.81
N GLN A 226 22.73 14.22 -2.54
CA GLN A 226 21.33 14.17 -2.11
C GLN A 226 20.66 15.54 -2.32
N ARG A 227 21.35 16.63 -1.94
CA ARG A 227 20.86 18.00 -2.18
C ARG A 227 20.68 18.30 -3.68
N ARG A 228 21.64 17.92 -4.54
CA ARG A 228 21.53 18.12 -5.99
C ARG A 228 20.35 17.37 -6.58
N ARG A 229 20.09 16.14 -6.14
CA ARG A 229 18.92 15.35 -6.59
C ARG A 229 17.61 15.96 -6.11
N SER A 230 17.49 16.38 -4.85
CA SER A 230 16.28 17.04 -4.34
C SER A 230 15.99 18.36 -5.09
N VAL A 231 17.03 19.14 -5.41
CA VAL A 231 16.89 20.37 -6.22
C VAL A 231 16.50 20.04 -7.66
N GLN A 232 17.08 19.01 -8.28
CA GLN A 232 16.68 18.57 -9.62
C GLN A 232 15.21 18.14 -9.63
N PHE A 233 14.76 17.35 -8.66
CA PHE A 233 13.35 16.95 -8.56
C PHE A 233 12.42 18.13 -8.32
N ALA A 234 12.79 19.06 -7.44
CA ALA A 234 12.00 20.28 -7.21
C ALA A 234 11.96 21.18 -8.46
N ALA A 235 13.06 21.27 -9.21
CA ALA A 235 13.12 22.05 -10.45
C ALA A 235 12.33 21.38 -11.59
N THR A 236 12.45 20.06 -11.77
CA THR A 236 11.65 19.29 -12.73
C THR A 236 10.16 19.37 -12.38
N TRP A 237 9.82 19.34 -11.09
CA TRP A 237 8.46 19.56 -10.61
C TRP A 237 7.96 20.96 -10.95
N ALA A 238 8.69 22.01 -10.58
CA ALA A 238 8.29 23.39 -10.86
C ALA A 238 8.15 23.63 -12.36
N ALA A 239 9.06 23.08 -13.17
CA ALA A 239 9.01 23.16 -14.62
C ALA A 239 7.79 22.41 -15.20
N LEU A 240 7.50 21.19 -14.75
CA LEU A 240 6.30 20.44 -15.18
C LEU A 240 5.01 21.14 -14.78
N PHE A 241 4.94 21.65 -13.54
CA PHE A 241 3.77 22.37 -13.05
C PHE A 241 3.53 23.63 -13.87
N LEU A 242 4.56 24.43 -14.09
CA LEU A 242 4.46 25.68 -14.83
C LEU A 242 4.21 25.42 -16.32
N ALA A 243 4.81 24.39 -16.91
CA ALA A 243 4.55 23.98 -18.28
C ALA A 243 3.10 23.51 -18.49
N LEU A 244 2.53 22.73 -17.56
CA LEU A 244 1.13 22.31 -17.63
C LEU A 244 0.18 23.50 -17.47
N LEU A 245 0.47 24.44 -16.58
CA LEU A 245 -0.36 25.63 -16.34
C LEU A 245 -0.29 26.60 -17.52
N VAL A 246 0.91 26.83 -18.07
CA VAL A 246 1.10 27.64 -19.28
C VAL A 246 0.46 26.97 -20.49
N MET A 247 0.62 25.66 -20.66
CA MET A 247 0.00 24.93 -21.76
C MET A 247 -1.53 25.06 -21.71
N ASP A 248 -2.15 24.84 -20.53
CA ASP A 248 -3.59 24.98 -20.35
C ASP A 248 -4.07 26.42 -20.59
N GLY A 249 -3.38 27.42 -20.04
CA GLY A 249 -3.74 28.84 -20.22
C GLY A 249 -3.52 29.37 -21.64
N VAL A 250 -2.47 28.91 -22.33
CA VAL A 250 -2.20 29.26 -23.74
C VAL A 250 -3.22 28.60 -24.65
N LEU A 251 -3.52 27.31 -24.45
CA LEU A 251 -4.55 26.63 -25.24
C LEU A 251 -5.93 27.27 -25.05
N GLU A 252 -6.29 27.65 -23.83
CA GLU A 252 -7.57 28.33 -23.57
C GLU A 252 -7.67 29.70 -24.24
N PHE A 253 -6.54 30.40 -24.45
CA PHE A 253 -6.50 31.68 -25.14
C PHE A 253 -6.54 31.55 -26.67
N PHE A 254 -5.89 30.53 -27.24
CA PHE A 254 -5.80 30.34 -28.70
C PHE A 254 -6.96 29.54 -29.29
N ASP A 255 -7.35 28.43 -28.66
CA ASP A 255 -8.45 27.59 -29.11
C ASP A 255 -9.14 26.88 -27.91
N PRO A 256 -10.28 27.41 -27.44
CA PRO A 256 -10.98 26.86 -26.29
C PRO A 256 -11.57 25.46 -26.56
N ALA A 257 -11.78 25.07 -27.83
CA ALA A 257 -12.25 23.73 -28.17
C ALA A 257 -11.12 22.70 -28.01
N MET A 258 -9.95 23.00 -28.58
CA MET A 258 -8.77 22.15 -28.45
C MET A 258 -8.30 22.03 -26.98
N ALA A 259 -8.42 23.09 -26.18
CA ALA A 259 -8.17 23.05 -24.75
C ALA A 259 -9.10 22.05 -24.01
N ARG A 260 -10.39 22.01 -24.37
CA ARG A 260 -11.35 21.04 -23.81
C ARG A 260 -11.01 19.60 -24.20
N ASP A 261 -10.59 19.37 -25.43
CA ASP A 261 -10.21 18.05 -25.91
C ASP A 261 -8.93 17.55 -25.23
N VAL A 262 -7.94 18.43 -25.02
CA VAL A 262 -6.73 18.11 -24.25
C VAL A 262 -7.06 17.84 -22.79
N ARG A 263 -7.94 18.64 -22.17
CA ARG A 263 -8.46 18.39 -20.81
C ARG A 263 -9.18 17.03 -20.74
N GLN A 264 -9.98 16.66 -21.74
CA GLN A 264 -10.63 15.34 -21.81
C GLN A 264 -9.63 14.20 -22.01
N ALA A 265 -8.64 14.36 -22.89
CA ALA A 265 -7.58 13.36 -23.09
C ALA A 265 -6.76 13.14 -21.81
N SER A 266 -6.52 14.21 -21.03
CA SER A 266 -5.86 14.10 -19.72
C SER A 266 -6.65 13.30 -18.68
N GLN A 267 -7.97 13.18 -18.82
CA GLN A 267 -8.80 12.31 -17.95
C GLN A 267 -8.40 10.84 -18.08
N GLY A 268 -7.89 10.40 -19.23
CA GLY A 268 -7.37 9.05 -19.43
C GLY A 268 -6.14 8.76 -18.55
N ILE A 269 -5.24 9.73 -18.40
CA ILE A 269 -4.13 9.66 -17.43
C ILE A 269 -4.69 9.71 -16.01
N GLY A 270 -5.76 10.47 -15.81
CA GLY A 270 -6.47 10.55 -14.54
C GLY A 270 -6.91 9.18 -14.01
N TRP A 271 -7.35 8.26 -14.86
CA TRP A 271 -7.80 6.94 -14.41
C TRP A 271 -6.72 6.13 -13.68
N ILE A 272 -5.45 6.33 -14.00
CA ILE A 272 -4.33 5.70 -13.28
C ILE A 272 -4.33 6.14 -11.82
N PHE A 273 -4.58 7.43 -11.55
CA PHE A 273 -4.62 7.91 -10.16
C PHE A 273 -5.95 7.60 -9.48
N GLN A 274 -7.06 7.54 -10.21
CA GLN A 274 -8.33 7.14 -9.63
C GLN A 274 -8.36 5.66 -9.26
N MET A 275 -7.77 4.78 -10.07
CA MET A 275 -7.77 3.33 -9.83
C MET A 275 -6.58 2.84 -9.02
N GLY A 276 -5.42 3.49 -9.19
CA GLY A 276 -4.24 3.24 -8.37
C GLY A 276 -4.41 3.90 -7.01
N MET A 277 -4.45 5.23 -6.98
CA MET A 277 -4.46 5.98 -5.71
C MET A 277 -5.85 6.32 -5.17
N GLY A 278 -6.96 5.99 -5.86
CA GLY A 278 -8.30 6.29 -5.36
C GLY A 278 -8.76 7.74 -5.53
N TYR A 279 -8.03 8.56 -6.28
CA TYR A 279 -8.28 10.01 -6.39
C TYR A 279 -9.48 10.35 -7.27
N THR A 280 -10.26 11.34 -6.83
CA THR A 280 -11.43 11.84 -7.54
C THR A 280 -11.18 13.15 -8.28
N PHE A 281 -9.93 13.63 -8.30
CA PHE A 281 -9.44 14.80 -9.04
C PHE A 281 -10.08 16.13 -8.65
N TYR A 282 -10.25 16.35 -7.35
CA TYR A 282 -10.68 17.64 -6.85
C TYR A 282 -9.60 18.73 -6.94
N LEU A 283 -8.33 18.36 -6.94
CA LEU A 283 -7.20 19.28 -7.04
C LEU A 283 -6.74 19.43 -8.50
N PRO A 284 -5.92 20.45 -8.82
CA PRO A 284 -5.27 20.54 -10.11
C PRO A 284 -4.45 19.29 -10.44
N PHE A 285 -4.61 18.75 -11.65
CA PHE A 285 -3.98 17.52 -12.12
C PHE A 285 -2.47 17.46 -11.83
N ALA A 286 -1.78 18.59 -12.00
CA ALA A 286 -0.34 18.72 -11.78
C ALA A 286 0.11 18.38 -10.34
N LEU A 287 -0.74 18.62 -9.32
CA LEU A 287 -0.43 18.25 -7.94
C LEU A 287 -0.39 16.73 -7.73
N TYR A 288 -1.24 15.99 -8.45
CA TYR A 288 -1.23 14.53 -8.39
C TYR A 288 0.00 13.97 -9.08
N VAL A 289 0.33 14.46 -10.28
CA VAL A 289 1.54 14.06 -11.02
C VAL A 289 2.78 14.30 -10.16
N ALA A 290 2.85 15.43 -9.48
CA ALA A 290 3.90 15.74 -8.52
C ALA A 290 3.99 14.72 -7.39
N GLY A 291 2.85 14.43 -6.74
CA GLY A 291 2.78 13.44 -5.67
C GLY A 291 3.24 12.05 -6.12
N LEU A 292 2.85 11.63 -7.32
CA LEU A 292 3.26 10.36 -7.90
C LEU A 292 4.75 10.31 -8.22
N LEU A 293 5.36 11.40 -8.72
CA LEU A 293 6.80 11.47 -8.93
C LEU A 293 7.58 11.34 -7.62
N PHE A 294 7.16 12.06 -6.58
CA PHE A 294 7.77 11.96 -5.26
C PHE A 294 7.64 10.56 -4.65
N TRP A 295 6.44 9.99 -4.76
CA TRP A 295 6.14 8.65 -4.27
C TRP A 295 6.95 7.58 -5.01
N SER A 296 6.87 7.54 -6.34
CA SER A 296 7.58 6.55 -7.18
C SER A 296 9.08 6.58 -6.95
N TYR A 297 9.69 7.77 -6.86
CA TYR A 297 11.10 7.89 -6.53
C TYR A 297 11.43 7.29 -5.15
N THR A 298 10.64 7.61 -4.13
CA THR A 298 10.86 7.06 -2.78
C THR A 298 10.74 5.55 -2.74
N VAL A 299 9.73 5.01 -3.42
CA VAL A 299 9.50 3.58 -3.56
C VAL A 299 10.71 2.90 -4.21
N ILE A 300 11.13 3.38 -5.38
CA ILE A 300 12.26 2.80 -6.13
C ILE A 300 13.53 2.84 -5.27
N LYS A 301 13.77 3.97 -4.59
CA LYS A 301 14.91 4.13 -3.69
C LYS A 301 14.86 3.17 -2.50
N GLN A 302 13.71 3.00 -1.86
CA GLN A 302 13.60 2.10 -0.70
C GLN A 302 13.75 0.62 -1.11
N ILE A 303 13.15 0.24 -2.25
CA ILE A 303 13.27 -1.12 -2.78
C ILE A 303 14.71 -1.40 -3.22
N SER A 304 15.39 -0.45 -3.88
CA SER A 304 16.79 -0.63 -4.29
C SER A 304 17.76 -0.67 -3.11
N MET A 305 17.39 -0.07 -1.97
CA MET A 305 18.10 -0.19 -0.70
C MET A 305 17.78 -1.50 0.05
N GLY A 306 16.92 -2.37 -0.49
CA GLY A 306 16.50 -3.62 0.15
C GLY A 306 15.59 -3.42 1.37
N ARG A 307 15.02 -2.22 1.57
CA ARG A 307 14.22 -1.91 2.77
C ARG A 307 12.77 -2.31 2.59
N ARG A 308 12.24 -3.05 3.57
CA ARG A 308 10.87 -3.57 3.53
C ARG A 308 9.77 -2.51 3.55
N ALA A 309 10.07 -1.32 4.06
CA ALA A 309 9.19 -0.16 3.95
C ALA A 309 8.85 0.20 2.50
N GLY A 310 9.76 -0.07 1.55
CA GLY A 310 9.49 0.12 0.12
C GLY A 310 8.33 -0.74 -0.38
N TYR A 311 8.27 -2.02 0.04
CA TYR A 311 7.14 -2.90 -0.26
C TYR A 311 5.84 -2.37 0.35
N GLY A 312 5.91 -1.89 1.59
CA GLY A 312 4.73 -1.35 2.26
C GLY A 312 4.15 -0.11 1.58
N LEU A 313 5.01 0.81 1.12
CA LEU A 313 4.60 1.97 0.32
C LEU A 313 3.96 1.54 -1.00
N VAL A 314 4.48 0.53 -1.69
CA VAL A 314 3.84 0.05 -2.92
C VAL A 314 2.47 -0.56 -2.67
N LEU A 315 2.31 -1.36 -1.61
CA LEU A 315 1.02 -1.96 -1.27
C LEU A 315 -0.03 -0.88 -0.92
N MET A 316 0.36 0.15 -0.18
CA MET A 316 -0.49 1.29 0.12
C MET A 316 -0.89 2.06 -1.16
N PHE A 317 0.00 2.13 -2.15
CA PHE A 317 -0.29 2.73 -3.44
C PHE A 317 -1.24 1.89 -4.30
N ILE A 318 -1.05 0.57 -4.36
CA ILE A 318 -1.92 -0.35 -5.14
C ILE A 318 -3.32 -0.43 -4.52
N ALA A 319 -3.39 -0.38 -3.18
CA ALA A 319 -4.66 -0.33 -2.47
C ALA A 319 -5.47 0.92 -2.82
N GLY A 320 -4.75 2.04 -2.98
CA GLY A 320 -5.34 3.35 -3.15
C GLY A 320 -6.06 3.86 -1.92
N TYR A 321 -6.52 5.11 -2.01
CA TYR A 321 -7.40 5.74 -1.04
C TYR A 321 -8.82 5.14 -1.10
N ALA A 322 -9.28 4.76 -2.29
CA ALA A 322 -10.61 4.23 -2.52
C ALA A 322 -10.65 2.72 -2.27
N LEU A 323 -10.69 2.33 -1.00
CA LEU A 323 -10.73 0.93 -0.53
C LEU A 323 -12.07 0.25 -0.86
N GLN A 324 -12.29 -0.08 -2.13
CA GLN A 324 -13.55 -0.67 -2.61
C GLN A 324 -13.68 -2.15 -2.29
N LEU A 325 -12.55 -2.88 -2.28
CA LEU A 325 -12.49 -4.32 -2.08
C LEU A 325 -11.82 -4.63 -0.75
N SER A 326 -12.32 -5.64 -0.04
CA SER A 326 -11.82 -6.04 1.29
C SER A 326 -10.34 -6.46 1.29
N HIS A 327 -9.83 -7.00 0.19
CA HIS A 327 -8.40 -7.29 0.10
C HIS A 327 -7.53 -6.02 0.05
N LEU A 328 -8.07 -4.88 -0.42
CA LEU A 328 -7.33 -3.62 -0.46
C LEU A 328 -7.15 -2.99 0.91
N SER A 329 -8.15 -3.10 1.79
CA SER A 329 -7.95 -2.76 3.21
C SER A 329 -6.83 -3.60 3.83
N LEU A 330 -6.73 -4.88 3.46
CA LEU A 330 -5.63 -5.73 3.92
C LEU A 330 -4.27 -5.30 3.34
N PHE A 331 -4.21 -4.82 2.09
CA PHE A 331 -2.98 -4.24 1.51
C PHE A 331 -2.50 -3.02 2.32
N VAL A 332 -3.41 -2.13 2.72
CA VAL A 332 -3.08 -0.98 3.58
C VAL A 332 -2.58 -1.44 4.95
N VAL A 333 -3.23 -2.44 5.54
CA VAL A 333 -2.82 -3.01 6.84
C VAL A 333 -1.43 -3.61 6.76
N VAL A 334 -1.14 -4.44 5.73
CA VAL A 334 0.21 -4.98 5.50
C VAL A 334 1.21 -3.85 5.30
N GLY A 335 0.88 -2.87 4.46
CA GLY A 335 1.79 -1.77 4.15
C GLY A 335 2.18 -0.97 5.39
N LEU A 336 1.19 -0.64 6.24
CA LEU A 336 1.45 0.03 7.51
C LEU A 336 2.21 -0.86 8.51
N LEU A 337 1.91 -2.16 8.59
CA LEU A 337 2.66 -3.08 9.44
C LEU A 337 4.14 -3.14 9.03
N LEU A 338 4.44 -3.13 7.73
CA LEU A 338 5.82 -3.12 7.23
C LEU A 338 6.52 -1.79 7.56
N ILE A 339 5.84 -0.65 7.37
CA ILE A 339 6.37 0.68 7.67
C ILE A 339 6.57 0.90 9.18
N VAL A 340 5.64 0.41 10.01
CA VAL A 340 5.74 0.47 11.47
C VAL A 340 6.94 -0.32 11.98
N ASN A 341 7.24 -1.46 11.37
CA ASN A 341 8.33 -2.35 11.77
C ASN A 341 9.63 -2.16 10.96
N ASP A 342 9.70 -1.10 10.16
CA ASP A 342 10.87 -0.70 9.37
C ASP A 342 12.14 -0.66 10.22
N GLY A 343 13.24 -1.22 9.70
CA GLY A 343 14.55 -1.29 10.35
C GLY A 343 14.71 -2.37 11.44
N ARG A 344 13.65 -2.85 12.09
CA ARG A 344 13.76 -3.94 13.11
C ARG A 344 13.83 -5.33 12.50
N ILE A 345 13.18 -5.52 11.37
CA ILE A 345 13.21 -6.77 10.63
C ILE A 345 14.62 -6.94 10.02
N ASP A 346 15.15 -5.88 9.40
CA ASP A 346 16.48 -5.87 8.76
C ASP A 346 17.64 -5.95 9.79
N ALA A 347 17.51 -5.29 10.95
CA ALA A 347 18.52 -5.34 12.02
C ALA A 347 18.62 -6.72 12.70
N ARG A 348 17.58 -7.56 12.62
CA ARG A 348 17.64 -8.92 13.16
C ARG A 348 18.26 -9.92 12.19
N GLU A 349 18.09 -9.73 10.89
CA GLU A 349 18.74 -10.55 9.86
C GLU A 349 20.25 -10.36 9.86
N SER A 350 20.71 -9.13 10.04
CA SER A 350 22.15 -8.87 10.22
C SER A 350 22.71 -9.54 11.48
N VAL A 351 21.95 -9.54 12.60
CA VAL A 351 22.37 -10.22 13.84
C VAL A 351 22.31 -11.75 13.73
N SER A 352 21.34 -12.33 13.01
CA SER A 352 21.30 -13.79 12.80
C SER A 352 22.40 -14.27 11.86
N GLN A 353 22.78 -13.48 10.86
CA GLN A 353 23.92 -13.76 9.98
C GLN A 353 25.28 -13.62 10.69
N LEU A 354 25.38 -12.73 11.69
CA LEU A 354 26.60 -12.53 12.49
C LEU A 354 26.90 -13.66 13.48
N PHE A 355 25.88 -14.45 13.84
CA PHE A 355 26.05 -15.66 14.65
C PHE A 355 25.66 -16.88 13.81
N PRO A 356 26.53 -17.40 12.93
CA PRO A 356 26.35 -18.75 12.44
C PRO A 356 26.33 -19.66 13.67
N VAL A 357 25.19 -20.29 13.91
CA VAL A 357 25.07 -21.36 14.90
C VAL A 357 26.21 -22.32 14.63
N GLY A 358 27.17 -22.39 15.56
CA GLY A 358 28.33 -23.25 15.43
C GLY A 358 27.87 -24.65 15.07
N MET A 359 28.37 -25.18 13.95
CA MET A 359 28.25 -26.61 13.69
C MET A 359 28.78 -27.35 14.93
N PRO A 360 28.08 -28.38 15.43
CA PRO A 360 28.63 -29.20 16.49
C PRO A 360 29.98 -29.74 16.02
N ASP A 361 31.00 -29.55 16.85
CA ASP A 361 32.35 -30.04 16.61
C ASP A 361 32.29 -31.50 16.16
N ARG A 362 33.02 -31.82 15.08
CA ARG A 362 33.28 -33.21 14.69
C ARG A 362 33.75 -33.95 15.94
N PRO A 363 33.24 -35.15 16.24
CA PRO A 363 33.76 -35.93 17.34
C PRO A 363 35.27 -36.11 17.15
N ALA A 364 36.04 -35.62 18.11
CA ALA A 364 37.48 -35.81 18.14
C ALA A 364 37.78 -37.31 18.06
N ALA A 365 38.67 -37.69 17.15
CA ALA A 365 39.16 -39.06 17.06
C ALA A 365 39.68 -39.49 18.45
N ALA A 366 39.17 -40.61 18.95
CA ALA A 366 39.57 -41.16 20.23
C ALA A 366 41.10 -41.34 20.26
N PRO A 367 41.78 -40.95 21.34
CA PRO A 367 43.20 -41.23 21.49
C PRO A 367 43.39 -42.75 21.56
N GLY A 368 44.19 -43.29 20.64
CA GLY A 368 44.65 -44.67 20.67
C GLY A 368 45.32 -44.95 22.01
N VAL A 369 44.77 -45.92 22.73
CA VAL A 369 45.40 -46.53 23.91
C VAL A 369 46.51 -47.45 23.38
N SER A 370 47.71 -47.24 23.94
CA SER A 370 48.96 -48.02 23.91
C SER A 370 48.96 -49.38 23.21
#